data_AF-A0AAV6XSS0-F1
#
_entry.id   AF-A0AAV6XSS0-F1
#
_cell.length_a   1.000
_cell.length_b   1.000
_cell.length_c   1.000
_cell.angle_alpha   90.00
_cell.angle_beta   90.00
_cell.angle_gamma   90.00
#
_symmetry.space_group_name_H-M   'P 1'
#
loop_
_entity.id
_entity.type
_entity.pdbx_description
1 polymer ?
#
loop_
_entity_poly.entity_id
_entity_poly.type
_entity_poly.pdbx_seq_one_letter_code
_entity_poly.pdbx_strand_id
1 'polypeptide(L)'
;MEGFDGVGASMSDEGVKAFEEGAFMEGSSKWLVVALFCAILLWRHDAEALWAAVGAVLNTALSVALKKILNQERPIYTLRSDPGMPSSHAQSIFYTITFLNLSLAEWYGINGLTATLSGLFVILGSYFSWLRVSQQLHTVSQVVVGALLGSVFSILWYWSWNTFVLNLFISFLWVRIVVVLGAIGFCVSFLYHIYQSWIVEE
;
A
#
# COMPACT_ATOMS: atom_id res chain seq x y z
N MET A 1 -0.88 3.67 55.31
CA MET A 1 -2.18 3.51 54.64
C MET A 1 -2.51 4.83 54.01
N GLU A 2 -2.23 4.99 52.73
CA GLU A 2 -2.88 5.99 51.86
C GLU A 2 -2.66 5.51 50.42
N GLY A 3 -3.78 5.36 49.71
CA GLY A 3 -3.92 4.55 48.51
C GLY A 3 -3.37 5.22 47.26
N PHE A 4 -2.75 4.40 46.42
CA PHE A 4 -2.43 4.73 45.04
C PHE A 4 -3.62 4.24 44.20
N ASP A 5 -4.65 5.08 44.05
CA ASP A 5 -5.78 4.76 43.18
C ASP A 5 -5.32 4.82 41.73
N GLY A 6 -5.35 3.65 41.10
CA GLY A 6 -5.11 3.49 39.67
C GLY A 6 -6.20 4.20 38.88
N VAL A 7 -5.79 5.19 38.09
CA VAL A 7 -6.61 5.74 37.01
C VAL A 7 -6.60 4.71 35.87
N GLY A 8 -7.45 3.70 36.00
CA GLY A 8 -7.87 2.88 34.87
C GLY A 8 -8.74 3.74 33.97
N ALA A 9 -8.21 4.17 32.83
CA ALA A 9 -9.01 4.80 31.79
C ALA A 9 -9.99 3.78 31.21
N SER A 10 -11.18 3.65 31.80
CA SER A 10 -12.28 2.86 31.24
C SER A 10 -12.80 3.57 29.99
N MET A 11 -12.52 3.01 28.82
CA MET A 11 -13.10 3.45 27.56
C MET A 11 -14.63 3.24 27.64
N SER A 12 -15.44 4.26 27.34
CA SER A 12 -16.90 4.14 27.35
C SER A 12 -17.37 3.12 26.31
N ASP A 13 -18.53 2.49 26.52
CA ASP A 13 -19.14 1.54 25.55
C ASP A 13 -19.30 2.17 24.15
N GLU A 14 -19.53 3.48 24.08
CA GLU A 14 -19.54 4.25 22.82
C GLU A 14 -18.15 4.33 22.18
N GLY A 15 -17.10 4.51 22.99
CA GLY A 15 -15.71 4.49 22.53
C GLY A 15 -15.26 3.11 22.04
N VAL A 16 -15.74 2.03 22.69
CA VAL A 16 -15.50 0.65 22.24
C VAL A 16 -16.16 0.39 20.89
N LYS A 17 -17.45 0.74 20.74
CA LYS A 17 -18.16 0.63 19.45
C LYS A 17 -17.51 1.44 18.34
N ALA A 18 -17.14 2.70 18.61
CA ALA A 18 -16.48 3.55 17.62
C ALA A 18 -15.12 2.99 17.20
N PHE A 19 -14.40 2.35 18.12
CA PHE A 19 -13.13 1.69 17.83
C PHE A 19 -13.33 0.40 17.01
N GLU A 20 -14.32 -0.43 17.35
CA GLU A 20 -14.67 -1.65 16.60
C GLU A 20 -15.16 -1.33 15.18
N GLU A 21 -16.06 -0.35 15.03
CA GLU A 21 -16.53 0.12 13.72
C GLU A 21 -15.38 0.68 12.88
N GLY A 22 -14.49 1.48 13.49
CA GLY A 22 -13.28 1.97 12.83
C GLY A 22 -12.37 0.84 12.37
N ALA A 23 -12.14 -0.17 13.22
CA ALA A 23 -11.31 -1.33 12.89
C ALA A 23 -11.94 -2.22 11.79
N PHE A 24 -13.26 -2.41 11.81
CA PHE A 24 -14.00 -3.15 10.78
C PHE A 24 -13.94 -2.44 9.43
N MET A 25 -14.19 -1.13 9.40
CA MET A 25 -14.08 -0.30 8.18
C MET A 25 -12.66 -0.30 7.61
N GLU A 26 -11.65 -0.27 8.49
CA GLU A 26 -10.25 -0.46 8.07
C GLU A 26 -9.97 -1.85 7.52
N GLY A 27 -10.59 -2.90 8.06
CA GLY A 27 -10.49 -4.27 7.54
C GLY A 27 -11.06 -4.34 6.13
N SER A 28 -12.32 -3.96 5.96
CA SER A 28 -13.06 -4.01 4.69
C SER A 28 -12.44 -3.13 3.59
N SER A 29 -11.94 -1.94 3.93
CA SER A 29 -11.28 -1.07 2.95
C SER A 29 -9.98 -1.67 2.40
N LYS A 30 -9.20 -2.39 3.22
CA LYS A 30 -7.98 -3.08 2.74
C LYS A 30 -8.33 -4.13 1.70
N TRP A 31 -9.38 -4.91 1.93
CA TRP A 31 -9.84 -5.94 1.00
C TRP A 31 -10.36 -5.33 -0.31
N LEU A 32 -11.11 -4.23 -0.23
CA LEU A 32 -11.56 -3.50 -1.42
C LEU A 32 -10.39 -2.98 -2.26
N VAL A 33 -9.36 -2.40 -1.63
CA VAL A 33 -8.19 -1.89 -2.35
C VAL A 33 -7.42 -3.03 -3.02
N VAL A 34 -7.23 -4.16 -2.34
CA VAL A 34 -6.55 -5.33 -2.92
C VAL A 34 -7.38 -5.94 -4.04
N ALA A 35 -8.70 -6.06 -3.87
CA ALA A 35 -9.60 -6.59 -4.90
C ALA A 35 -9.62 -5.69 -6.15
N LEU A 36 -9.68 -4.37 -5.97
CA LEU A 36 -9.62 -3.41 -7.08
C LEU A 36 -8.27 -3.50 -7.81
N PHE A 37 -7.17 -3.62 -7.07
CA PHE A 37 -5.83 -3.80 -7.63
C PHE A 37 -5.74 -5.09 -8.46
N CYS A 38 -6.23 -6.21 -7.92
CA CYS A 38 -6.30 -7.49 -8.64
C CYS A 38 -7.22 -7.42 -9.87
N ALA A 39 -8.37 -6.74 -9.78
CA ALA A 39 -9.29 -6.56 -10.91
C ALA A 39 -8.64 -5.76 -12.04
N ILE A 40 -7.89 -4.70 -11.71
CA ILE A 40 -7.14 -3.91 -12.70
C ILE A 40 -6.04 -4.74 -13.35
N LEU A 41 -5.35 -5.60 -12.59
CA LEU A 41 -4.31 -6.50 -13.12
C LEU A 41 -4.87 -7.60 -14.02
N LEU A 42 -6.06 -8.11 -13.70
CA LEU A 42 -6.75 -9.09 -14.54
C LEU A 42 -7.33 -8.45 -15.81
N TRP A 43 -7.82 -7.21 -15.70
CA TRP A 43 -8.39 -6.48 -16.82
C TRP A 43 -7.32 -5.98 -17.80
N ARG A 44 -6.19 -5.46 -17.29
CA ARG A 44 -5.05 -5.08 -18.12
C ARG A 44 -4.11 -6.26 -18.24
N HIS A 45 -4.16 -6.97 -19.37
CA HIS A 45 -3.11 -7.88 -19.81
C HIS A 45 -1.78 -7.18 -20.16
N ASP A 46 -1.49 -6.04 -19.53
CA ASP A 46 -0.29 -5.24 -19.77
C ASP A 46 0.82 -5.73 -18.85
N ALA A 47 1.93 -6.18 -19.45
CA ALA A 47 3.09 -6.66 -18.72
C ALA A 47 3.69 -5.60 -17.78
N GLU A 48 3.54 -4.32 -18.15
CA GLU A 48 3.91 -3.18 -17.30
C GLU A 48 3.07 -3.12 -16.02
N ALA A 49 1.76 -3.40 -16.10
CA ALA A 49 0.88 -3.43 -14.93
C ALA A 49 1.24 -4.59 -13.99
N LEU A 50 1.56 -5.77 -14.55
CA LEU A 50 2.05 -6.91 -13.77
C LEU A 50 3.37 -6.58 -13.06
N TRP A 51 4.29 -5.90 -13.74
CA TRP A 51 5.53 -5.45 -13.14
C TRP A 51 5.28 -4.44 -12.00
N ALA A 52 4.35 -3.50 -12.20
CA ALA A 52 3.92 -2.57 -11.17
C ALA A 52 3.39 -3.28 -9.92
N ALA A 53 2.63 -4.36 -10.10
CA ALA A 53 2.09 -5.18 -9.02
C ALA A 53 3.15 -5.93 -8.23
N VAL A 54 4.11 -6.56 -8.92
CA VAL A 54 5.26 -7.19 -8.25
C VAL A 54 6.01 -6.17 -7.41
N GLY A 55 6.24 -4.98 -7.95
CA GLY A 55 6.87 -3.90 -7.20
C GLY A 55 6.02 -3.41 -6.01
N ALA A 56 4.69 -3.39 -6.11
CA ALA A 56 3.81 -3.02 -4.99
C ALA A 56 3.91 -4.02 -3.82
N VAL A 57 3.94 -5.31 -4.13
CA VAL A 57 4.14 -6.39 -3.15
C VAL A 57 5.51 -6.28 -2.50
N LEU A 58 6.57 -6.06 -3.29
CA LEU A 58 7.93 -5.88 -2.79
C LEU A 58 8.10 -4.61 -1.96
N ASN A 59 7.45 -3.50 -2.35
CA ASN A 59 7.43 -2.27 -1.58
C ASN A 59 6.73 -2.47 -0.22
N THR A 60 5.68 -3.29 -0.19
CA THR A 60 5.03 -3.69 1.06
C THR A 60 5.97 -4.53 1.93
N ALA A 61 6.65 -5.52 1.34
CA ALA A 61 7.65 -6.33 2.05
C ALA A 61 8.81 -5.48 2.58
N LEU A 62 9.27 -4.49 1.80
CA LEU A 62 10.28 -3.52 2.21
C LEU A 62 9.79 -2.69 3.40
N SER A 63 8.54 -2.23 3.38
CA SER A 63 7.95 -1.51 4.52
C SER A 63 7.93 -2.35 5.79
N VAL A 64 7.66 -3.66 5.67
CA VAL A 64 7.65 -4.61 6.79
C VAL A 64 9.07 -4.87 7.29
N ALA A 65 10.02 -5.07 6.38
CA ALA A 65 11.43 -5.26 6.72
C ALA A 65 12.00 -4.02 7.43
N LEU A 66 11.71 -2.82 6.93
CA LEU A 66 12.11 -1.56 7.55
C LEU A 66 11.50 -1.38 8.95
N LYS A 67 10.23 -1.75 9.14
CA LYS A 67 9.61 -1.77 10.48
C LYS A 67 10.34 -2.70 11.44
N LYS A 68 10.73 -3.89 10.97
CA LYS A 68 11.49 -4.87 11.77
C LYS A 68 12.91 -4.40 12.09
N ILE A 69 13.57 -3.69 11.17
CA ILE A 69 14.95 -3.19 11.35
C ILE A 69 14.99 -1.95 12.25
N LEU A 70 14.04 -1.01 12.07
CA LEU A 70 14.07 0.29 12.74
C LEU A 70 13.48 0.26 14.15
N ASN A 71 12.58 -0.68 14.46
CA ASN A 71 12.03 -0.99 15.78
C ASN A 71 11.81 0.21 16.74
N GLN A 72 11.28 1.33 16.21
CA GLN A 72 10.98 2.54 16.98
C GLN A 72 9.56 2.50 17.52
N GLU A 73 9.42 2.67 18.84
CA GLU A 73 8.14 2.84 19.54
C GLU A 73 7.42 4.12 19.09
N ARG A 74 6.09 4.04 18.94
CA ARG A 74 5.24 5.20 18.57
C ARG A 74 5.06 6.14 19.78
N PRO A 75 4.73 7.43 19.56
CA PRO A 75 4.73 8.45 20.62
C PRO A 75 3.62 8.34 21.67
N ILE A 76 2.67 7.39 21.54
CA ILE A 76 1.49 7.31 22.41
C ILE A 76 1.18 5.84 22.71
N TYR A 77 0.98 5.54 23.99
CA TYR A 77 0.41 4.28 24.50
C TYR A 77 -1.05 4.14 24.05
N THR A 78 -1.28 3.77 22.80
CA THR A 78 -2.57 3.21 22.37
C THR A 78 -2.46 1.69 22.32
N LEU A 79 -3.57 0.99 22.61
CA LEU A 79 -3.70 -0.46 22.87
C LEU A 79 -3.11 -1.44 21.83
N ARG A 80 -2.43 -0.98 20.77
CA ARG A 80 -1.76 -1.83 19.76
C ARG A 80 -0.25 -1.66 19.84
N SER A 81 0.41 -2.68 20.39
CA SER A 81 1.86 -2.85 20.46
C SER A 81 2.43 -3.28 19.10
N ASP A 82 2.35 -2.43 18.06
CA ASP A 82 2.96 -2.73 16.76
C ASP A 82 3.83 -1.56 16.23
N PRO A 83 5.12 -1.79 15.90
CA PRO A 83 6.10 -0.76 15.56
C PRO A 83 5.70 0.12 14.36
N GLY A 84 6.02 1.43 14.42
CA GLY A 84 5.36 2.47 13.63
C GLY A 84 6.12 3.12 12.47
N MET A 85 7.39 2.77 12.24
CA MET A 85 8.23 3.41 11.23
C MET A 85 8.64 2.44 10.11
N PRO A 86 8.47 2.76 8.82
CA PRO A 86 7.68 3.85 8.22
C PRO A 86 6.17 3.52 8.11
N SER A 87 5.34 4.53 7.78
CA SER A 87 3.93 4.28 7.47
C SER A 87 3.81 3.48 6.16
N SER A 88 3.44 2.20 6.27
CA SER A 88 3.25 1.33 5.11
C SER A 88 2.10 1.81 4.20
N HIS A 89 1.11 2.51 4.75
CA HIS A 89 0.04 3.15 3.97
C HIS A 89 0.57 4.30 3.13
N ALA A 90 1.34 5.22 3.71
CA ALA A 90 1.94 6.31 2.94
C ALA A 90 2.92 5.76 1.88
N GLN A 91 3.75 4.79 2.25
CA GLN A 91 4.72 4.19 1.34
C GLN A 91 4.08 3.48 0.14
N SER A 92 2.96 2.76 0.32
CA SER A 92 2.25 2.10 -0.79
C SER A 92 1.49 3.11 -1.67
N ILE A 93 0.84 4.12 -1.07
CA ILE A 93 0.13 5.17 -1.80
C ILE A 93 1.09 5.95 -2.71
N PHE A 94 2.20 6.42 -2.16
CA PHE A 94 3.19 7.18 -2.93
C PHE A 94 3.90 6.31 -3.97
N TYR A 95 4.14 5.03 -3.70
CA TYR A 95 4.63 4.09 -4.72
C TYR A 95 3.70 4.02 -5.93
N THR A 96 2.40 3.78 -5.69
CA THR A 96 1.39 3.63 -6.76
C THR A 96 1.20 4.91 -7.54
N ILE A 97 1.12 6.06 -6.86
CA ILE A 97 0.96 7.37 -7.50
C ILE A 97 2.18 7.71 -8.35
N THR A 98 3.39 7.52 -7.82
CA THR A 98 4.62 7.78 -8.59
C THR A 98 4.69 6.88 -9.81
N PHE A 99 4.37 5.59 -9.69
CA PHE A 99 4.40 4.66 -10.82
C PHE A 99 3.38 5.06 -11.89
N LEU A 100 2.14 5.34 -11.48
CA LEU A 100 1.06 5.75 -12.39
C LEU A 100 1.39 7.04 -13.14
N ASN A 101 1.99 8.02 -12.46
CA ASN A 101 2.41 9.27 -13.08
C ASN A 101 3.51 9.07 -14.13
N LEU A 102 4.50 8.21 -13.84
CA LEU A 102 5.56 7.88 -14.79
C LEU A 102 4.99 7.16 -16.02
N SER A 103 4.17 6.13 -15.82
CA SER A 103 3.50 5.42 -16.91
C SER A 103 2.60 6.34 -17.75
N LEU A 104 1.84 7.23 -17.12
CA LEU A 104 0.99 8.20 -17.83
C LEU A 104 1.81 9.17 -18.69
N ALA A 105 2.92 9.66 -18.16
CA ALA A 105 3.81 10.56 -18.87
C ALA A 105 4.48 9.88 -20.06
N GLU A 106 4.87 8.60 -19.94
CA GLU A 106 5.43 7.82 -21.04
C GLU A 106 4.39 7.50 -22.13
N TRP A 107 3.19 7.08 -21.74
CA TRP A 107 2.16 6.61 -22.68
C TRP A 107 1.47 7.74 -23.44
N TYR A 108 1.16 8.84 -22.75
CA TYR A 108 0.37 9.94 -23.30
C TYR A 108 1.16 11.23 -23.48
N GLY A 109 2.43 11.25 -23.09
CA GLY A 109 3.26 12.45 -23.11
C GLY A 109 2.92 13.45 -22.00
N ILE A 110 3.71 14.52 -21.93
CA ILE A 110 3.51 15.61 -20.97
C ILE A 110 2.62 16.68 -21.62
N ASN A 111 1.32 16.63 -21.29
CA ASN A 111 0.28 17.51 -21.79
C ASN A 111 -0.48 18.14 -20.61
N GLY A 112 -1.27 19.19 -20.86
CA GLY A 112 -2.07 19.84 -19.81
C GLY A 112 -3.00 18.85 -19.07
N LEU A 113 -3.59 17.89 -19.79
CA LEU A 113 -4.43 16.84 -19.21
C LEU A 113 -3.61 15.90 -18.31
N THR A 114 -2.48 15.37 -18.80
CA THR A 114 -1.67 14.43 -18.02
C THR A 114 -1.05 15.10 -16.80
N ALA A 115 -0.62 16.37 -16.91
CA ALA A 115 -0.18 17.18 -15.78
C ALA A 115 -1.30 17.42 -14.74
N THR A 116 -2.53 17.69 -15.21
CA THR A 116 -3.68 17.88 -14.31
C THR A 116 -4.04 16.59 -13.57
N LEU A 117 -4.12 15.46 -14.28
CA LEU A 117 -4.34 14.14 -13.65
C LEU A 117 -3.23 13.80 -12.66
N SER A 118 -1.98 14.11 -13.01
CA SER A 118 -0.83 13.85 -12.14
C SER A 118 -0.91 14.65 -10.84
N GLY A 119 -1.26 15.94 -10.96
CA GLY A 119 -1.52 16.81 -9.81
C GLY A 119 -2.65 16.27 -8.94
N LEU A 120 -3.75 15.82 -9.54
CA LEU A 120 -4.88 15.23 -8.81
C LEU A 120 -4.48 13.98 -8.03
N PHE A 121 -3.70 13.08 -8.62
CA PHE A 121 -3.23 11.89 -7.90
C PHE A 121 -2.34 12.25 -6.71
N VAL A 122 -1.43 13.21 -6.87
CA VAL A 122 -0.56 13.67 -5.77
C VAL A 122 -1.39 14.33 -4.65
N ILE A 123 -2.40 15.14 -4.99
CA ILE A 123 -3.30 15.76 -4.02
C ILE A 123 -4.07 14.69 -3.24
N LEU A 124 -4.67 13.72 -3.93
CA LEU A 124 -5.39 12.62 -3.29
C LEU A 124 -4.49 11.78 -2.39
N GLY A 125 -3.27 11.43 -2.86
CA GLY A 125 -2.30 10.68 -2.07
C GLY A 125 -1.86 11.41 -0.81
N SER A 126 -1.63 12.71 -0.93
CA SER A 126 -1.29 13.58 0.19
C SER A 126 -2.44 13.67 1.19
N TYR A 127 -3.68 13.78 0.71
CA TYR A 127 -4.88 13.79 1.55
C TYR A 127 -5.06 12.47 2.32
N PHE A 128 -4.97 11.32 1.67
CA PHE A 128 -5.06 10.02 2.35
C PHE A 128 -3.92 9.79 3.36
N SER A 129 -2.74 10.31 3.06
CA SER A 129 -1.60 10.27 3.98
C SER A 129 -1.81 11.20 5.18
N TRP A 130 -2.41 12.38 4.95
CA TRP A 130 -2.81 13.32 6.00
C TRP A 130 -3.87 12.74 6.94
N LEU A 131 -4.85 11.97 6.43
CA LEU A 131 -5.85 11.31 7.26
C LEU A 131 -5.20 10.41 8.34
N ARG A 132 -4.05 9.80 8.04
CA ARG A 132 -3.31 8.99 9.01
C ARG A 132 -2.63 9.82 10.11
N VAL A 133 -2.30 11.07 9.82
CA VAL A 133 -1.81 12.03 10.83
C VAL A 133 -2.97 12.57 11.66
N SER A 134 -4.09 12.94 11.03
CA SER A 134 -5.25 13.51 11.73
C SER A 134 -5.93 12.51 12.67
N GLN A 135 -5.88 11.21 12.35
CA GLN A 135 -6.33 10.13 13.23
C GLN A 135 -5.35 9.81 14.37
N GLN A 136 -4.27 10.60 14.53
CA GLN A 136 -3.19 10.38 15.51
C GLN A 136 -2.51 9.00 15.42
N LEU A 137 -2.66 8.31 14.27
CA LEU A 137 -2.06 7.01 14.06
C LEU A 137 -0.56 7.15 13.75
N HIS A 138 -0.16 8.23 13.09
CA HIS A 138 1.21 8.45 12.63
C HIS A 138 1.69 9.89 12.82
N THR A 139 3.00 10.06 12.99
CA THR A 139 3.62 11.40 12.95
C THR A 139 3.84 11.86 11.51
N VAL A 140 3.89 13.18 11.30
CA VAL A 140 4.20 13.77 9.98
C VAL A 140 5.53 13.24 9.44
N SER A 141 6.56 13.11 10.29
CA SER A 141 7.87 12.57 9.90
C SER A 141 7.79 11.13 9.39
N GLN A 142 7.00 10.27 10.03
CA GLN A 142 6.79 8.88 9.57
C GLN A 142 6.10 8.81 8.21
N VAL A 143 5.16 9.71 7.96
CA VAL A 143 4.43 9.80 6.69
C VAL A 143 5.36 10.30 5.58
N VAL A 144 6.16 11.34 5.85
CA VAL A 144 7.12 11.89 4.87
C VAL A 144 8.20 10.87 4.52
N VAL A 145 8.77 10.17 5.49
CA VAL A 145 9.77 9.11 5.23
C VAL A 145 9.15 7.98 4.41
N GLY A 146 7.93 7.55 4.75
CA GLY A 146 7.20 6.56 3.96
C GLY A 146 6.97 7.01 2.51
N ALA A 147 6.53 8.25 2.32
CA ALA A 147 6.31 8.85 1.00
C ALA A 147 7.60 8.87 0.16
N LEU A 148 8.70 9.35 0.73
CA LEU A 148 10.01 9.41 0.07
C LEU A 148 10.50 8.01 -0.34
N LEU A 149 10.46 7.05 0.58
CA LEU A 149 10.89 5.68 0.29
C LEU A 149 10.03 5.02 -0.79
N GLY A 150 8.70 5.22 -0.73
CA GLY A 150 7.77 4.70 -1.73
C GLY A 150 8.03 5.29 -3.12
N SER A 151 8.22 6.61 -3.22
CA SER A 151 8.52 7.27 -4.49
C SER A 151 9.89 6.88 -5.06
N VAL A 152 10.94 6.83 -4.24
CA VAL A 152 12.28 6.39 -4.70
C VAL A 152 12.25 4.96 -5.20
N PHE A 153 11.63 4.05 -4.45
CA PHE A 153 11.49 2.65 -4.88
C PHE A 153 10.69 2.55 -6.19
N SER A 154 9.62 3.33 -6.34
CA SER A 154 8.80 3.37 -7.55
C SER A 154 9.59 3.83 -8.78
N ILE A 155 10.39 4.90 -8.66
CA ILE A 155 11.24 5.40 -9.76
C ILE A 155 12.26 4.33 -10.18
N LEU A 156 12.95 3.70 -9.22
CA LEU A 156 13.92 2.64 -9.52
C LEU A 156 13.25 1.43 -10.18
N TRP A 157 12.07 1.05 -9.69
CA TRP A 157 11.31 -0.08 -10.20
C TRP A 157 10.83 0.16 -11.64
N TYR A 158 10.33 1.35 -11.92
CA TYR A 158 9.93 1.77 -13.25
C TYR A 158 11.12 1.90 -14.21
N TRP A 159 12.25 2.45 -13.74
CA TRP A 159 13.48 2.50 -14.55
C TRP A 159 13.98 1.09 -14.92
N SER A 160 13.89 0.14 -13.99
CA SER A 160 14.27 -1.25 -14.26
C SER A 160 13.39 -1.92 -15.33
N TRP A 161 12.10 -1.55 -15.38
CA TRP A 161 11.18 -2.00 -16.43
C TRP A 161 11.66 -1.56 -17.80
N ASN A 162 11.82 -0.26 -17.98
CA ASN A 162 12.14 0.34 -19.28
C ASN A 162 13.55 0.00 -19.76
N THR A 163 14.51 -0.19 -18.86
CA THR A 163 15.90 -0.46 -19.24
C THR A 163 16.18 -1.93 -19.49
N PHE A 164 15.65 -2.83 -18.65
CA PHE A 164 16.04 -4.24 -18.66
C PHE A 164 14.88 -5.18 -18.93
N VAL A 165 13.80 -5.08 -18.13
CA VAL A 165 12.74 -6.11 -18.13
C VAL A 165 11.95 -6.09 -19.43
N LEU A 166 11.66 -4.91 -19.99
CA LEU A 166 10.94 -4.79 -21.27
C LEU A 166 11.74 -5.46 -22.40
N ASN A 167 13.05 -5.21 -22.47
CA ASN A 167 13.93 -5.83 -23.45
C ASN A 167 13.94 -7.36 -23.30
N LEU A 168 14.11 -7.87 -22.07
CA LEU A 168 14.09 -9.31 -21.80
C LEU A 168 12.73 -9.96 -22.10
N PHE A 169 11.62 -9.27 -21.80
CA PHE A 169 10.25 -9.74 -22.02
C PHE A 169 9.88 -9.81 -23.51
N ILE A 170 10.43 -8.91 -24.33
CA ILE A 170 10.25 -8.93 -25.78
C ILE A 170 11.16 -10.00 -26.41
N SER A 171 12.41 -10.12 -25.95
CA SER A 171 13.39 -11.06 -26.53
C SER A 171 13.14 -12.52 -26.17
N PHE A 172 12.64 -12.83 -24.97
CA PHE A 172 12.55 -14.20 -24.47
C PHE A 172 11.11 -14.63 -24.16
N LEU A 173 10.60 -15.60 -24.93
CA LEU A 173 9.25 -16.13 -24.79
C LEU A 173 9.02 -16.83 -23.44
N TRP A 174 10.05 -17.46 -22.88
CA TRP A 174 9.97 -18.12 -21.57
C TRP A 174 9.76 -17.11 -20.42
N VAL A 175 10.37 -15.91 -20.49
CA VAL A 175 10.17 -14.84 -19.49
C VAL A 175 8.71 -14.40 -19.50
N ARG A 176 8.13 -14.25 -20.69
CA ARG A 176 6.70 -13.92 -20.85
C ARG A 176 5.79 -14.97 -20.23
N ILE A 177 6.05 -16.24 -20.48
CA ILE A 177 5.28 -17.35 -19.90
C ILE A 177 5.36 -17.32 -18.37
N VAL A 178 6.55 -17.17 -17.80
CA VAL A 178 6.75 -17.13 -16.34
C VAL A 178 5.98 -15.96 -15.71
N VAL A 179 6.04 -14.77 -16.30
CA VAL A 179 5.34 -13.58 -15.78
C VAL A 179 3.82 -13.78 -15.82
N VAL A 180 3.27 -14.32 -16.91
CA VAL A 180 1.83 -14.56 -17.05
C VAL A 180 1.36 -15.66 -16.08
N LEU A 181 2.10 -16.77 -15.96
CA LEU A 181 1.76 -17.84 -15.02
C LEU A 181 1.83 -17.36 -13.56
N GLY A 182 2.82 -16.51 -13.23
CA GLY A 182 2.92 -15.89 -11.91
C GLY A 182 1.70 -15.02 -11.58
N ALA A 183 1.23 -14.22 -12.55
CA ALA A 183 0.03 -13.40 -12.39
C ALA A 183 -1.23 -14.24 -12.14
N ILE A 184 -1.41 -15.31 -12.92
CA ILE A 184 -2.53 -16.25 -12.76
C ILE A 184 -2.46 -16.90 -11.37
N GLY A 185 -1.28 -17.39 -10.96
CA GLY A 185 -1.08 -18.02 -9.65
C GLY A 185 -1.40 -17.07 -8.48
N PHE A 186 -1.00 -15.81 -8.59
CA PHE A 186 -1.32 -14.79 -7.59
C PHE A 186 -2.84 -14.55 -7.49
N CYS A 187 -3.52 -14.44 -8.63
CA CYS A 187 -4.97 -14.25 -8.67
C CYS A 187 -5.73 -15.44 -8.09
N VAL A 188 -5.33 -16.66 -8.44
CA VAL A 188 -5.93 -17.90 -7.89
C VAL A 188 -5.72 -17.96 -6.37
N SER A 189 -4.52 -17.64 -5.89
CA SER A 189 -4.21 -17.63 -4.45
C SER A 189 -5.06 -16.59 -3.71
N PHE A 190 -5.28 -15.43 -4.31
CA PHE A 190 -6.12 -14.37 -3.74
C PHE A 190 -7.61 -14.76 -3.71
N LEU A 191 -8.14 -15.30 -4.80
CA LEU A 191 -9.52 -15.80 -4.86
C LEU A 191 -9.75 -16.92 -3.84
N TYR A 192 -8.78 -17.82 -3.70
CA TYR A 192 -8.80 -18.86 -2.68
C TYR A 192 -8.82 -18.26 -1.27
N HIS A 193 -8.03 -17.22 -1.01
CA HIS A 193 -8.01 -16.57 0.29
C HIS A 193 -9.34 -15.86 0.60
N ILE A 194 -9.94 -15.16 -0.37
CA ILE A 194 -11.29 -14.57 -0.23
C ILE A 194 -12.30 -15.68 0.08
N TYR A 195 -12.31 -16.76 -0.71
CA TYR A 195 -13.20 -17.89 -0.52
C TYR A 195 -13.11 -18.47 0.90
N GLN A 196 -11.90 -18.68 1.41
CA GLN A 196 -11.68 -19.14 2.78
C GLN A 196 -12.25 -18.16 3.81
N SER A 197 -11.91 -16.87 3.70
CA SER A 197 -12.36 -15.84 4.65
C SER A 197 -13.87 -15.58 4.64
N TRP A 198 -14.56 -15.83 3.53
CA TRP A 198 -16.00 -15.57 3.39
C TRP A 198 -16.88 -16.76 3.72
N ILE A 199 -16.39 -18.00 3.51
CA ILE A 199 -17.24 -19.20 3.61
C ILE A 199 -16.86 -20.08 4.79
N VAL A 200 -15.61 -20.03 5.25
CA VAL A 200 -15.12 -20.94 6.33
C VAL A 200 -15.12 -20.26 7.70
N GLU A 201 -15.16 -18.93 7.75
CA GLU A 201 -15.21 -18.15 9.00
C GLU A 201 -16.63 -17.64 9.37
N GLU A 202 -17.67 -18.06 8.62
CA GLU A 202 -19.09 -18.01 9.04
C GLU A 202 -19.56 -19.38 9.56
#